data_AF-A0A4Q6DWV8-F1
#
_entry.id   AF-A0A4Q6DWV8-F1
#
_cell.length_a   1.000
_cell.length_b   1.000
_cell.length_c   1.000
_cell.angle_alpha   90.00
_cell.angle_beta   90.00
_cell.angle_gamma   90.00
#
_symmetry.space_group_name_H-M   'P 1'
#
loop_
_entity.id
_entity.type
_entity.pdbx_description
1 polymer ?
#
loop_
_entity_poly.entity_id
_entity_poly.type
_entity_poly.pdbx_seq_one_letter_code
_entity_poly.pdbx_strand_id
1 'polypeptide(L)'
;MQIKFICFSLLVLSACLITTGCKKEDNYRDKDTTLKQADDVSSYTVRATVRKLDAVGDGRYNYEFIFWITSGTDTLNALWLPGPLQLTGKIITGGGTAQKNILLQAGTRVTRQIFELNSPVSIVGKFSVPGSYQGKPIYCNATTVE
;
A
#
# COMPACT_ATOMS: atom_id res chain seq x y z
N MET A 1 -40.07 -32.17 47.36
CA MET A 1 -39.89 -31.29 46.18
C MET A 1 -38.41 -31.17 45.86
N GLN A 2 -37.85 -32.09 45.06
CA GLN A 2 -36.43 -32.07 44.64
C GLN A 2 -36.26 -32.55 43.18
N ILE A 3 -37.19 -32.19 42.30
CA ILE A 3 -37.16 -32.56 40.87
C ILE A 3 -37.37 -31.29 40.04
N LYS A 4 -36.52 -30.27 40.24
CA LYS A 4 -36.48 -29.09 39.36
C LYS A 4 -35.07 -28.57 39.07
N PHE A 5 -34.07 -28.93 39.89
CA PHE A 5 -32.70 -28.43 39.71
C PHE A 5 -31.83 -29.29 38.78
N ILE A 6 -32.11 -30.58 38.61
CA ILE A 6 -31.25 -31.49 37.84
C ILE A 6 -31.39 -31.24 36.31
N CYS A 7 -32.58 -30.84 35.84
CA CYS A 7 -32.80 -30.57 34.42
C CYS A 7 -32.11 -29.29 33.91
N PHE A 8 -31.86 -28.31 34.79
CA PHE A 8 -31.24 -27.04 34.39
C PHE A 8 -29.72 -27.19 34.20
N SER A 9 -29.08 -28.02 35.04
CA SER A 9 -27.63 -28.27 34.96
C SER A 9 -27.22 -29.08 33.72
N LEU A 10 -28.08 -29.98 33.25
CA LEU A 10 -27.85 -30.77 32.03
C LEU A 10 -27.98 -29.93 30.74
N LEU A 11 -28.76 -28.85 30.78
CA LEU A 11 -28.96 -27.97 29.62
C LEU A 11 -27.77 -27.00 29.43
N VAL A 12 -27.12 -26.58 30.51
CA VAL A 12 -25.90 -25.73 30.46
C VAL A 12 -24.68 -26.52 29.98
N LEU A 13 -24.55 -27.79 30.36
CA LEU A 13 -23.42 -28.62 29.91
C LEU A 13 -23.51 -29.01 28.42
N SER A 14 -24.74 -29.09 27.87
CA SER A 14 -24.99 -29.33 26.44
C SER A 14 -24.60 -28.13 25.56
N ALA A 15 -24.76 -26.90 26.05
CA ALA A 15 -24.40 -25.70 25.32
C ALA A 15 -22.88 -25.49 25.17
N CYS A 16 -22.06 -26.06 26.07
CA CYS A 16 -20.60 -25.96 26.00
C CYS A 16 -19.94 -26.94 25.03
N LEU A 17 -20.66 -27.93 24.50
CA LEU A 17 -20.10 -28.94 23.59
C LEU A 17 -20.34 -28.64 22.09
N ILE A 18 -20.93 -27.48 21.74
CA ILE A 18 -21.20 -27.10 20.35
C ILE A 18 -20.12 -26.15 19.78
N THR A 19 -19.08 -25.79 20.54
CA THR A 19 -17.99 -24.92 20.03
C THR A 19 -16.83 -25.67 19.37
N THR A 20 -16.90 -26.99 19.23
CA THR A 20 -15.93 -27.76 18.43
C THR A 20 -16.38 -27.81 16.97
N GLY A 21 -15.90 -26.88 16.13
CA GLY A 21 -16.05 -27.08 14.69
C GLY A 21 -15.91 -25.89 13.74
N CYS A 22 -15.35 -24.74 14.12
CA CYS A 22 -14.71 -23.92 13.09
C CYS A 22 -13.34 -24.54 12.78
N LYS A 23 -13.35 -25.60 11.96
CA LYS A 23 -12.20 -25.90 11.12
C LYS A 23 -12.07 -24.68 10.21
N LYS A 24 -11.24 -23.73 10.63
CA LYS A 24 -10.65 -22.79 9.70
C LYS A 24 -9.90 -23.69 8.74
N GLU A 25 -10.44 -23.85 7.53
CA GLU A 25 -9.63 -24.34 6.43
C GLU A 25 -8.47 -23.36 6.33
N ASP A 26 -7.36 -23.73 6.95
CA ASP A 26 -6.08 -23.22 6.57
C ASP A 26 -5.90 -23.70 5.13
N ASN A 27 -6.42 -22.90 4.21
CA ASN A 27 -5.97 -22.87 2.84
C ASN A 27 -4.47 -22.62 2.94
N TYR A 28 -3.71 -23.71 3.02
CA TYR A 28 -2.30 -23.80 2.67
C TYR A 28 -2.24 -23.52 1.17
N ARG A 29 -2.56 -22.28 0.81
CA ARG A 29 -2.21 -21.70 -0.46
C ARG A 29 -0.71 -21.58 -0.37
N ASP A 30 -0.01 -22.44 -1.12
CA ASP A 30 1.45 -22.46 -1.26
C ASP A 30 2.01 -21.06 -1.06
N LYS A 31 2.57 -20.83 0.12
CA LYS A 31 3.38 -19.64 0.41
C LYS A 31 4.79 -19.90 -0.13
N ASP A 32 4.86 -20.33 -1.39
CA ASP A 32 6.04 -20.15 -2.25
C ASP A 32 5.99 -18.79 -2.95
N THR A 33 5.37 -17.80 -2.31
CA THR A 33 5.91 -16.45 -2.39
C THR A 33 7.13 -16.42 -1.49
N THR A 34 8.24 -16.96 -1.99
CA THR A 34 9.56 -16.54 -1.54
C THR A 34 9.53 -15.03 -1.71
N LEU A 35 9.27 -14.32 -0.61
CA LEU A 35 9.28 -12.87 -0.54
C LEU A 35 10.72 -12.50 -0.87
N LYS A 36 11.01 -12.28 -2.15
CA LYS A 36 12.34 -11.88 -2.59
C LYS A 36 12.69 -10.64 -1.79
N GLN A 37 13.57 -10.82 -0.82
CA GLN A 37 14.20 -9.71 -0.12
C GLN A 37 14.83 -8.84 -1.20
N ALA A 38 14.82 -7.52 -0.98
CA ALA A 38 15.28 -6.54 -1.94
C ALA A 38 16.66 -6.91 -2.54
N ASP A 39 17.50 -7.64 -1.81
CA ASP A 39 18.84 -8.04 -2.23
C ASP A 39 18.89 -8.97 -3.47
N ASP A 40 17.83 -9.75 -3.75
CA ASP A 40 17.84 -10.81 -4.78
C ASP A 40 17.23 -10.39 -6.14
N VAL A 41 17.12 -9.08 -6.37
CA VAL A 41 16.51 -8.53 -7.58
C VAL A 41 17.57 -7.87 -8.48
N SER A 42 17.52 -8.14 -9.79
CA SER A 42 18.48 -7.62 -10.78
C SER A 42 18.22 -6.16 -11.20
N SER A 43 17.00 -5.64 -11.01
CA SER A 43 16.64 -4.25 -11.28
C SER A 43 15.36 -3.85 -10.52
N TYR A 44 15.09 -2.55 -10.44
CA TYR A 44 13.91 -2.03 -9.74
C TYR A 44 13.15 -1.02 -10.59
N THR A 45 11.84 -0.97 -10.41
CA THR A 45 10.99 0.05 -11.01
C THR A 45 10.31 0.86 -9.92
N VAL A 46 10.56 2.18 -9.90
CA VAL A 46 9.79 3.12 -9.09
C VAL A 46 8.51 3.44 -9.83
N ARG A 47 7.39 3.16 -9.20
CA ARG A 47 6.05 3.38 -9.74
C ARG A 47 5.37 4.51 -9.00
N ALA A 48 4.76 5.39 -9.78
CA ALA A 48 3.95 6.49 -9.28
C ALA A 48 2.62 6.52 -10.04
N THR A 49 1.55 6.74 -9.32
CA THR A 49 0.24 7.03 -9.92
C THR A 49 -0.36 8.25 -9.25
N VAL A 50 -0.99 9.08 -10.06
CA VAL A 50 -1.75 10.24 -9.60
C VAL A 50 -3.17 10.06 -10.06
N ARG A 51 -4.10 10.12 -9.11
CA ARG A 51 -5.54 9.97 -9.35
C ARG A 51 -6.26 11.22 -8.89
N LYS A 52 -7.11 11.78 -9.77
CA LYS A 52 -8.08 12.79 -9.39
C LYS A 52 -9.24 12.12 -8.66
N LEU A 53 -9.56 12.60 -7.46
CA LEU A 53 -10.66 12.09 -6.65
C LEU A 53 -11.88 13.02 -6.81
N ASP A 54 -12.40 13.55 -5.71
CA ASP A 54 -13.59 14.39 -5.64
C ASP A 54 -13.27 15.90 -5.76
N ALA A 55 -14.28 16.67 -6.16
CA ALA A 55 -14.22 18.12 -6.23
C ALA A 55 -14.43 18.72 -4.83
N VAL A 56 -13.55 19.65 -4.45
CA VAL A 56 -13.63 20.37 -3.16
C VAL A 56 -14.28 21.76 -3.33
N GLY A 57 -14.22 22.33 -4.54
CA GLY A 57 -14.85 23.61 -4.89
C GLY A 57 -13.92 24.51 -5.72
N ASP A 58 -14.48 25.42 -6.51
CA ASP A 58 -13.73 26.43 -7.29
C ASP A 58 -12.57 25.85 -8.14
N GLY A 59 -12.81 24.73 -8.84
CA GLY A 59 -11.78 24.08 -9.66
C GLY A 59 -10.70 23.35 -8.85
N ARG A 60 -10.86 23.21 -7.53
CA ARG A 60 -10.03 22.36 -6.66
C ARG A 60 -10.59 20.96 -6.54
N TYR A 61 -9.66 20.01 -6.45
CA TYR A 61 -9.96 18.60 -6.29
C TYR A 61 -8.97 17.97 -5.31
N ASN A 62 -9.40 16.89 -4.68
CA ASN A 62 -8.49 15.99 -3.99
C ASN A 62 -7.74 15.15 -5.02
N TYR A 63 -6.42 15.09 -4.90
CA TYR A 63 -5.56 14.24 -5.71
C TYR A 63 -4.85 13.24 -4.82
N GLU A 64 -4.97 11.96 -5.14
CA GLU A 64 -4.22 10.89 -4.49
C GLU A 64 -2.93 10.60 -5.27
N PHE A 65 -1.81 10.67 -4.58
CA PHE A 65 -0.49 10.31 -5.07
C PHE A 65 -0.10 9.00 -4.43
N ILE A 66 0.17 7.98 -5.26
CA ILE A 66 0.48 6.62 -4.84
C ILE A 66 1.89 6.28 -5.33
N PHE A 67 2.74 5.80 -4.43
CA PHE A 67 4.11 5.39 -4.73
C PHE A 67 4.39 3.98 -4.24
N TRP A 68 5.04 3.18 -5.08
CA TRP A 68 5.51 1.84 -4.72
C TRP A 68 6.69 1.42 -5.60
N ILE A 69 7.46 0.43 -5.14
CA ILE A 69 8.60 -0.11 -5.87
C ILE A 69 8.30 -1.56 -6.24
N THR A 70 8.62 -1.94 -7.48
CA THR A 70 8.55 -3.33 -7.92
C THR A 70 9.89 -3.84 -8.41
N SER A 71 9.99 -5.16 -8.52
CA SER A 71 11.20 -5.90 -8.84
C SER A 71 11.22 -6.23 -10.34
N GLY A 72 12.22 -5.76 -11.10
CA GLY A 72 12.40 -6.09 -12.51
C GLY A 72 11.14 -6.09 -13.37
N THR A 73 10.76 -7.27 -13.89
CA THR A 73 9.58 -7.52 -14.73
C THR A 73 8.27 -7.73 -13.95
N ASP A 74 8.34 -7.93 -12.64
CA ASP A 74 7.15 -8.04 -11.80
C ASP A 74 6.54 -6.64 -11.64
N THR A 75 5.33 -6.48 -12.18
CA THR A 75 4.56 -5.25 -12.11
C THR A 75 3.48 -5.29 -11.03
N LEU A 76 3.25 -6.46 -10.42
CA LEU A 76 2.11 -6.76 -9.55
C LEU A 76 2.49 -6.65 -8.07
N ASN A 77 3.69 -7.08 -7.68
CA ASN A 77 4.08 -7.13 -6.28
C ASN A 77 4.93 -5.92 -5.86
N ALA A 78 4.39 -5.12 -4.95
CA ALA A 78 5.13 -4.05 -4.28
C ALA A 78 6.13 -4.63 -3.26
N LEU A 79 7.39 -4.20 -3.36
CA LEU A 79 8.45 -4.54 -2.43
C LEU A 79 8.32 -3.74 -1.13
N TRP A 80 8.81 -4.30 -0.04
CA TRP A 80 9.05 -3.53 1.17
C TRP A 80 10.20 -2.55 0.94
N LEU A 81 10.00 -1.29 1.33
CA LEU A 81 11.05 -0.29 1.28
C LEU A 81 12.14 -0.63 2.31
N PRO A 82 13.38 -0.92 1.89
CA PRO A 82 14.49 -1.27 2.78
C PRO A 82 15.02 -0.06 3.56
N GLY A 83 14.69 1.15 3.11
CA GLY A 83 15.05 2.40 3.75
C GLY A 83 14.11 3.52 3.32
N PRO A 84 14.17 4.69 3.99
CA PRO A 84 13.36 5.82 3.61
C PRO A 84 13.76 6.33 2.22
N LEU A 85 12.80 6.77 1.45
CA LEU A 85 13.00 7.28 0.09
C LEU A 85 12.46 8.71 0.00
N GLN A 86 13.27 9.64 -0.49
CA GLN A 86 12.84 11.03 -0.66
C GLN A 86 12.53 11.30 -2.13
N LEU A 87 11.29 11.70 -2.39
CA LEU A 87 10.86 12.20 -3.69
C LEU A 87 10.94 13.71 -3.68
N THR A 88 11.59 14.28 -4.70
CA THR A 88 11.70 15.73 -4.86
C THR A 88 11.20 16.11 -6.23
N GLY A 89 10.15 16.91 -6.29
CA GLY A 89 9.54 17.29 -7.56
C GLY A 89 8.84 18.63 -7.52
N LYS A 90 8.38 19.05 -8.69
CA LYS A 90 7.53 20.21 -8.88
C LYS A 90 6.12 19.74 -9.21
N ILE A 91 5.15 20.24 -8.46
CA ILE A 91 3.73 20.13 -8.79
C ILE A 91 3.34 21.44 -9.46
N ILE A 92 2.89 21.34 -10.70
CA ILE A 92 2.35 22.44 -11.49
C ILE A 92 0.84 22.28 -11.48
N THR A 93 0.14 23.33 -11.07
CA THR A 93 -1.31 23.36 -10.95
C THR A 93 -1.87 24.53 -11.75
N GLY A 94 -3.19 24.57 -11.96
CA GLY A 94 -3.86 25.76 -12.50
C GLY A 94 -3.61 27.04 -11.69
N GLY A 95 -3.21 26.92 -10.42
CA GLY A 95 -2.90 28.04 -9.52
C GLY A 95 -1.41 28.40 -9.41
N GLY A 96 -0.51 27.68 -10.08
CA GLY A 96 0.94 27.93 -10.00
C GLY A 96 1.78 26.68 -9.76
N THR A 97 3.07 26.88 -9.50
CA THR A 97 4.05 25.79 -9.32
C THR A 97 4.59 25.76 -7.90
N ALA A 98 4.67 24.57 -7.30
CA ALA A 98 5.25 24.35 -5.98
C ALA A 98 6.26 23.21 -5.99
N GLN A 99 7.43 23.41 -5.38
CA GLN A 99 8.35 22.31 -5.10
C GLN A 99 7.84 21.52 -3.88
N LYS A 100 7.87 20.19 -3.98
CA LYS A 100 7.45 19.27 -2.93
C LYS A 100 8.51 18.22 -2.69
N ASN A 101 8.71 17.93 -1.40
CA ASN A 101 9.53 16.84 -0.93
C ASN A 101 8.60 15.86 -0.21
N ILE A 102 8.55 14.62 -0.67
CA ILE A 102 7.73 13.56 -0.07
C ILE A 102 8.67 12.48 0.47
N LEU A 103 8.49 12.10 1.73
CA LEU A 103 9.27 11.02 2.35
C LEU A 103 8.44 9.74 2.40
N LEU A 104 8.89 8.71 1.71
CA LEU A 104 8.36 7.35 1.80
C LEU A 104 9.07 6.64 2.94
N GLN A 105 8.31 6.08 3.88
CA GLN A 105 8.85 5.49 5.11
C GLN A 105 9.43 4.10 4.85
N ALA A 106 10.54 3.78 5.52
CA ALA A 106 11.09 2.42 5.52
C ALA A 106 10.07 1.41 6.05
N GLY A 107 10.13 0.18 5.56
CA GLY A 107 9.20 -0.87 5.98
C GLY A 107 7.76 -0.63 5.54
N THR A 108 7.52 0.17 4.50
CA THR A 108 6.20 0.26 3.83
C THR A 108 6.26 -0.39 2.45
N ARG A 109 5.11 -0.84 1.92
CA ARG A 109 5.01 -1.38 0.54
C ARG A 109 4.49 -0.35 -0.45
N VAL A 110 3.47 0.38 -0.03
CA VAL A 110 2.80 1.42 -0.80
C VAL A 110 2.66 2.63 0.10
N THR A 111 3.06 3.79 -0.40
CA THR A 111 2.83 5.07 0.27
C THR A 111 1.78 5.86 -0.49
N ARG A 112 0.82 6.44 0.22
CA ARG A 112 -0.26 7.26 -0.34
C ARG A 112 -0.28 8.62 0.33
N GLN A 113 -0.48 9.68 -0.44
CA GLN A 113 -0.68 11.03 0.07
C GLN A 113 -1.79 11.72 -0.70
N ILE A 114 -2.65 12.45 0.01
CA ILE A 114 -3.75 13.20 -0.58
C ILE A 114 -3.42 14.69 -0.50
N PHE A 115 -3.58 15.38 -1.63
CA PHE A 115 -3.39 16.82 -1.72
C PHE A 115 -4.63 17.47 -2.33
N GLU A 116 -5.08 18.57 -1.73
CA GLU A 116 -6.04 19.46 -2.36
C GLU A 116 -5.30 20.40 -3.31
N LEU A 117 -5.62 20.34 -4.62
CA LEU A 117 -4.92 21.10 -5.66
C LEU A 117 -5.90 21.69 -6.69
N ASN A 118 -5.51 22.83 -7.28
CA ASN A 118 -6.22 23.41 -8.42
C ASN A 118 -5.98 22.56 -9.68
N SER A 119 -7.04 22.18 -10.37
CA SER A 119 -6.96 21.54 -11.70
C SER A 119 -6.62 22.58 -12.79
N PRO A 120 -5.92 22.21 -13.88
CA PRO A 120 -5.26 20.93 -14.14
C PRO A 120 -3.98 20.76 -13.31
N VAL A 121 -3.56 19.50 -13.12
CA VAL A 121 -2.33 19.14 -12.39
C VAL A 121 -1.35 18.46 -13.33
N SER A 122 -0.08 18.89 -13.28
CA SER A 122 1.06 18.28 -13.95
C SER A 122 2.20 18.12 -12.94
N ILE A 123 2.91 17.00 -12.98
CA ILE A 123 3.94 16.66 -12.00
C ILE A 123 5.22 16.30 -12.72
N VAL A 124 6.31 16.97 -12.33
CA VAL A 124 7.65 16.70 -12.83
C VAL A 124 8.56 16.46 -11.64
N GLY A 125 9.07 15.23 -11.48
CA GLY A 125 9.82 14.85 -10.29
C GLY A 125 11.08 14.05 -10.59
N LYS A 126 11.96 14.02 -9.60
CA LYS A 126 13.05 13.07 -9.45
C LYS A 126 12.89 12.37 -8.11
N PHE A 127 13.49 11.21 -7.97
CA PHE A 127 13.50 10.48 -6.71
C PHE A 127 14.92 10.16 -6.29
N SER A 128 15.18 10.17 -4.98
CA SER A 128 16.39 9.57 -4.43
C SER A 128 16.23 8.06 -4.43
N VAL A 129 17.34 7.36 -4.58
CA VAL A 129 17.40 5.91 -4.58
C VAL A 129 18.09 5.49 -3.28
N PRO A 130 17.46 4.66 -2.44
CA PRO A 130 18.09 4.16 -1.22
C PRO A 130 19.38 3.39 -1.53
N GLY A 131 20.37 3.46 -0.63
CA GLY A 131 21.70 2.86 -0.81
C GLY A 131 21.67 1.37 -1.19
N SER A 132 20.69 0.62 -0.66
CA SER A 132 20.46 -0.81 -0.94
C SER A 132 20.15 -1.12 -2.41
N TYR A 133 19.74 -0.12 -3.19
CA TYR A 133 19.43 -0.24 -4.62
C TYR A 133 20.56 0.27 -5.52
N GLN A 134 21.65 0.81 -4.94
CA GLN A 134 22.78 1.32 -5.70
C GLN A 134 23.48 0.20 -6.47
N GLY A 135 23.94 0.50 -7.69
CA GLY A 135 24.60 -0.45 -8.58
C GLY A 135 23.66 -1.34 -9.40
N LYS A 136 22.34 -1.26 -9.20
CA LYS A 136 21.35 -1.97 -10.03
C LYS A 136 20.61 -0.99 -10.96
N PRO A 137 20.18 -1.41 -12.18
CA PRO A 137 19.37 -0.57 -13.06
C PRO A 137 18.04 -0.18 -12.40
N ILE A 138 17.64 1.09 -12.59
CA ILE A 138 16.42 1.66 -12.00
C ILE A 138 15.60 2.31 -13.09
N TYR A 139 14.34 1.91 -13.17
CA TYR A 139 13.37 2.41 -14.12
C TYR A 139 12.30 3.25 -13.41
N CYS A 140 11.66 4.15 -14.16
CA CYS A 140 10.62 5.03 -13.68
C CYS A 140 9.35 4.78 -14.50
N ASN A 141 8.21 4.58 -13.85
CA ASN A 141 6.93 4.57 -14.53
C ASN A 141 5.93 5.43 -13.74
N ALA A 142 5.42 6.47 -14.40
CA ALA A 142 4.42 7.36 -13.85
C ALA A 142 3.16 7.29 -14.72
N THR A 143 2.01 7.06 -14.10
CA THR A 143 0.72 7.04 -14.79
C THR A 143 -0.23 8.06 -14.18
N THR A 144 -0.99 8.73 -15.04
CA THR A 144 -2.14 9.54 -14.63
C THR A 144 -3.39 8.68 -14.82
N VAL A 145 -4.21 8.59 -13.79
CA VAL A 145 -5.53 7.97 -13.87
C VAL A 145 -6.55 9.09 -13.77
N GLU A 146 -7.20 9.38 -14.89
CA GLU A 146 -8.28 10.36 -15.00
C GLU A 146 -9.61 9.80 -14.51
#